data_AF-A0A2R5EXQ2-F1
#
_entry.id   AF-A0A2R5EXQ2-F1
#
_cell.length_a   1.000
_cell.length_b   1.000
_cell.length_c   1.000
_cell.angle_alpha   90.00
_cell.angle_beta   90.00
_cell.angle_gamma   90.00
#
_symmetry.space_group_name_H-M   'P 1'
#
loop_
_entity.id
_entity.type
_entity.pdbx_description
1 polymer ?
#
loop_
_entity_poly.entity_id
_entity_poly.type
_entity_poly.pdbx_seq_one_letter_code
_entity_poly.pdbx_strand_id
1 'polypeptide(L)' 'MLGSGPLQPGAATGRQLPPIGDYAIAGVVNRFGPKAYGMLQTTSLHLVMGMAREIVSAINEAWYIHNKQ' A
#
# COMPACT_ATOMS: atom_id res chain seq x y z
N MET A 1 7.78 -0.90 3.27
CA MET A 1 9.01 -0.33 2.67
C MET A 1 8.62 0.91 1.89
N LEU A 2 9.40 2.00 1.97
CA LEU A 2 9.19 3.20 1.17
C LEU A 2 10.08 3.10 -0.08
N GLY A 3 9.48 3.30 -1.25
CA GLY A 3 10.17 3.37 -2.54
C GLY A 3 10.01 4.74 -3.16
N SER A 4 11.04 5.17 -3.89
CA SER A 4 10.99 6.34 -4.76
C SER A 4 10.40 5.96 -6.12
N GLY A 5 9.53 6.81 -6.66
CA GLY A 5 8.88 6.63 -7.95
C GLY A 5 7.38 6.35 -7.84
N PRO A 6 6.66 6.48 -8.97
CA PRO A 6 5.21 6.35 -9.01
C PRO A 6 4.73 4.93 -8.79
N LEU A 7 3.50 4.81 -8.29
CA LEU A 7 2.74 3.56 -8.33
C LEU A 7 2.34 3.25 -9.76
N GLN A 8 2.36 1.96 -10.11
CA GLN A 8 1.87 1.40 -11.39
C GLN A 8 0.58 0.61 -11.14
N PRO A 9 -0.59 1.29 -11.08
CA PRO A 9 -1.84 0.62 -10.79
C PRO A 9 -2.27 -0.31 -11.93
N GLY A 10 -3.03 -1.36 -11.61
CA GLY A 10 -3.57 -2.29 -12.61
C GLY A 10 -2.60 -3.38 -13.09
N ALA A 11 -1.34 -3.40 -12.63
CA ALA A 11 -0.36 -4.41 -13.01
C ALA A 11 -0.86 -5.86 -12.79
N ALA A 12 -1.56 -6.10 -11.68
CA ALA A 12 -2.12 -7.42 -11.36
C ALA A 12 -3.35 -7.81 -12.21
N THR A 13 -4.03 -6.85 -12.83
CA THR A 13 -5.22 -7.08 -13.67
C THR A 13 -4.90 -7.00 -15.16
N GLY A 14 -3.62 -6.85 -15.52
CA GLY A 14 -3.18 -6.68 -16.91
C GLY A 14 -3.57 -5.33 -17.53
N ARG A 15 -4.06 -4.38 -16.72
CA ARG A 15 -4.41 -3.03 -17.18
C ARG A 15 -3.21 -2.11 -17.01
N GLN A 16 -2.86 -1.38 -18.06
CA GLN A 16 -1.93 -0.27 -17.95
C GLN A 16 -2.70 1.00 -17.59
N LEU A 17 -2.53 1.44 -16.35
CA LEU A 17 -3.08 2.69 -15.85
C LEU A 17 -1.95 3.72 -15.73
N PRO A 18 -2.27 5.03 -15.81
CA PRO A 18 -1.26 6.06 -15.68
C PRO A 18 -0.55 5.96 -14.32
N PRO A 19 0.78 6.21 -14.27
CA PRO A 19 1.54 6.23 -13.03
C PRO A 19 1.04 7.31 -12.07
N ILE A 20 1.06 7.05 -10.76
CA ILE A 20 0.53 7.98 -9.73
C ILE A 20 1.56 8.23 -8.63
N GLY A 21 1.81 9.50 -8.35
CA GLY A 21 2.61 9.99 -7.22
C GLY A 21 4.12 9.89 -7.44
N ASP A 22 4.88 10.38 -6.46
CA ASP A 22 6.35 10.39 -6.49
C ASP A 22 6.96 9.33 -5.56
N TYR A 23 6.15 8.78 -4.65
CA TYR A 23 6.56 7.80 -3.65
C TYR A 23 5.56 6.67 -3.58
N ALA A 24 6.07 5.46 -3.30
CA ALA A 24 5.27 4.26 -3.13
C ALA A 24 5.55 3.61 -1.77
N ILE A 25 4.50 3.16 -1.10
CA ILE A 25 4.62 2.44 0.18
C ILE A 25 4.17 1.00 -0.03
N ALA A 26 5.10 0.05 0.12
CA ALA A 26 4.81 -1.37 0.08
C ALA A 26 4.45 -1.90 1.48
N GLY A 27 3.24 -2.43 1.62
CA GLY A 27 2.77 -3.11 2.83
C GLY A 27 2.88 -4.63 2.69
N VAL A 28 3.42 -5.29 3.73
CA VAL A 28 3.48 -6.75 3.79
C VAL A 28 2.22 -7.25 4.49
N VAL A 29 1.32 -7.84 3.72
CA VAL A 29 -0.01 -8.28 4.19
C VAL A 29 -0.02 -9.72 4.69
N ASN A 30 1.05 -10.47 4.42
CA ASN A 30 1.13 -11.88 4.73
C ASN A 30 2.50 -12.30 5.27
N ARG A 31 2.51 -13.23 6.22
CA ARG A 31 3.72 -13.81 6.84
C ARG A 31 3.94 -15.19 6.24
N PHE A 32 5.18 -15.56 5.87
CA PHE A 32 5.50 -16.88 5.34
C PHE A 32 5.01 -18.00 6.30
N GLY A 33 4.05 -18.81 5.85
CA GLY A 33 3.63 -20.06 6.49
C GLY A 33 3.73 -21.22 5.49
N PRO A 34 3.70 -22.49 5.93
CA PRO A 34 4.06 -23.67 5.13
C PRO A 34 3.21 -23.92 3.85
N LYS A 35 2.20 -23.10 3.58
CA LYS A 35 1.34 -23.14 2.38
C LYS A 35 1.29 -21.77 1.69
N ALA A 36 2.37 -21.38 1.02
CA ALA A 36 2.50 -20.09 0.35
C ALA A 36 1.40 -19.80 -0.70
N TYR A 37 0.91 -20.83 -1.41
CA TYR A 37 -0.10 -20.67 -2.48
C TYR A 37 -1.54 -20.52 -1.97
N GLY A 38 -1.94 -21.22 -0.91
CA GLY A 38 -3.31 -21.12 -0.37
C GLY A 38 -3.59 -19.80 0.35
N MET A 39 -2.53 -19.11 0.77
CA MET A 39 -2.58 -17.85 1.53
C MET A 39 -2.58 -16.62 0.61
N LEU A 40 -2.01 -16.73 -0.61
CA LEU A 40 -2.10 -15.71 -1.66
C LEU A 40 -3.54 -15.53 -2.18
N GLN A 41 -4.36 -16.57 -2.13
CA GLN A 41 -5.76 -16.50 -2.56
C GLN A 41 -6.69 -15.80 -1.56
N THR A 42 -6.25 -15.55 -0.32
CA THR A 42 -7.13 -15.05 0.74
C THR A 42 -6.47 -14.03 1.67
N THR A 43 -5.91 -12.95 1.11
CA THR A 43 -5.69 -11.75 1.93
C THR A 43 -7.00 -10.98 2.05
N SER A 44 -7.48 -10.74 3.28
CA SER A 44 -8.69 -9.96 3.52
C SER A 44 -8.55 -8.55 2.94
N LEU A 45 -9.44 -8.18 2.02
CA LEU A 45 -9.51 -6.81 1.49
C LEU A 45 -9.73 -5.80 2.63
N HIS A 46 -10.47 -6.18 3.68
CA HIS A 46 -10.67 -5.32 4.85
C HIS A 46 -9.34 -4.98 5.54
N LEU A 47 -8.42 -5.95 5.66
CA LEU A 47 -7.09 -5.73 6.24
C LEU A 47 -6.28 -4.74 5.38
N VAL A 48 -6.24 -4.98 4.06
CA VAL A 48 -5.52 -4.11 3.10
C VAL A 48 -6.07 -2.67 3.17
N MET A 49 -7.39 -2.52 3.15
CA MET A 49 -8.03 -1.21 3.25
C MET A 49 -7.80 -0.56 4.62
N GLY A 50 -7.70 -1.35 5.70
CA GLY A 50 -7.33 -0.87 7.02
C GLY A 50 -5.92 -0.29 7.04
N MET A 51 -4.93 -1.04 6.53
CA MET A 51 -3.55 -0.59 6.40
C MET A 51 -3.43 0.71 5.58
N ALA A 52 -4.17 0.80 4.47
CA ALA A 52 -4.16 2.00 3.63
C ALA A 52 -4.70 3.23 4.38
N ARG A 53 -5.78 3.07 5.16
CA ARG A 53 -6.33 4.17 5.98
C ARG A 53 -5.35 4.65 7.03
N GLU A 54 -4.65 3.73 7.68
CA GLU A 54 -3.68 4.08 8.73
C GLU A 54 -2.47 4.84 8.18
N ILE A 55 -1.96 4.42 7.02
CA ILE A 55 -0.90 5.15 6.31
C ILE A 55 -1.36 6.57 5.95
N VAL A 56 -2.57 6.73 5.40
CA VAL A 56 -3.11 8.05 5.04
C VAL A 56 -3.29 8.93 6.29
N SER A 57 -3.78 8.37 7.39
CA SER A 57 -3.93 9.12 8.65
C SER A 57 -2.59 9.64 9.16
N ALA A 58 -1.57 8.79 9.19
CA ALA A 58 -0.24 9.16 9.65
C ALA A 58 0.40 10.25 8.78
N ILE A 59 0.23 10.17 7.45
CA ILE A 59 0.72 11.19 6.51
C ILE A 59 0.01 12.52 6.74
N ASN A 60 -1.32 12.51 6.90
CA ASN A 60 -2.09 13.74 7.12
C ASN A 60 -1.73 14.41 8.46
N GLU A 61 -1.54 13.62 9.52
CA GLU A 61 -1.12 14.13 10.82
C GLU A 61 0.28 14.75 10.75
N ALA A 62 1.26 14.05 10.17
CA ALA A 62 2.61 14.57 9.99
C ALA A 62 2.64 15.83 9.13
N TRP A 63 1.86 15.86 8.04
CA TRP A 63 1.71 17.03 7.18
C TRP A 63 1.13 18.23 7.94
N TYR A 64 0.09 18.01 8.73
CA TYR A 64 -0.53 19.05 9.54
C TYR A 64 0.46 19.64 10.54
N ILE A 65 1.21 18.80 11.25
CA ILE A 65 2.22 19.25 12.23
C ILE A 65 3.29 20.09 11.55
N HIS A 66 3.77 19.68 10.38
CA HIS A 66 4.80 20.41 9.64
C HIS A 66 4.33 21.79 9.15
N ASN A 67 3.09 21.90 8.67
CA ASN A 67 2.55 23.16 8.13
C ASN A 67 2.05 24.14 9.21
N LYS A 68 2.10 23.75 10.49
CA LYS A 68 1.70 24.60 11.63
C LYS A 68 2.89 25.23 12.36
N GLN A 69 4.12 24.95 11.91
CA GLN A 69 5.34 25.67 12.31
C GLN A 69 5.56 26.88 11.41
#